data_AF-A0A9D7CVU4-F1
#
_entry.id   AF-A0A9D7CVU4-F1
#
_cell.length_a   1.000
_cell.length_b   1.000
_cell.length_c   1.000
_cell.angle_alpha   90.00
_cell.angle_beta   90.00
_cell.angle_gamma   90.00
#
_symmetry.space_group_name_H-M   'P 1'
#
loop_
_entity.id
_entity.type
_entity.pdbx_description
1 polymer ?
#
loop_
_entity_poly.entity_id
_entity_poly.type
_entity_poly.pdbx_seq_one_letter_code
_entity_poly.pdbx_strand_id
1 'polypeptide(L)'
;MPSRTSGPLFFVLFASTLASCMFFRSLGELSQDARDGRADADGRADADSRADAEADAPPVDGGADAPLAIDSAGSDAHRPSPCGIAHTLCSDFDVGDILAGGWASVDHHPTIGSIELVTANFASPPRALRAVHPRRAAAAGDVRNVIDQTWSGVFTRARMELDVYVTARPTDAGSFGVGLVLILFRSDSGDTGTVLSISEAVPYLSVESTGAREYFDVPPLPDGRWAHVSLDFSRGGSLSYTLDGQTGSRSFAPVTMAANPRVSISIGLHSFSGDAPPVAVDLDNVTVDLE
;
A
#
# COMPACT_ATOMS: atom_id res chain seq x y z
N MET A 1 28.19 12.90 -66.58
CA MET A 1 28.83 13.96 -65.78
C MET A 1 27.96 15.22 -65.90
N PRO A 2 27.56 15.94 -64.83
CA PRO A 2 27.52 15.66 -63.37
C PRO A 2 26.07 15.38 -62.89
N SER A 3 25.80 14.30 -62.15
CA SER A 3 25.77 14.22 -60.68
C SER A 3 24.91 15.29 -59.99
N ARG A 4 23.64 14.96 -59.72
CA ARG A 4 22.90 15.54 -58.59
C ARG A 4 22.68 14.48 -57.54
N THR A 5 23.29 14.74 -56.40
CA THR A 5 23.42 13.96 -55.19
C THR A 5 22.09 13.88 -54.45
N SER A 6 21.62 12.65 -54.24
CA SER A 6 20.63 12.30 -53.24
C SER A 6 21.25 12.46 -51.85
N GLY A 7 20.74 13.40 -51.06
CA GLY A 7 21.05 13.49 -49.62
C GLY A 7 20.04 12.65 -48.83
N PRO A 8 20.46 11.77 -47.91
CA PRO A 8 19.53 10.98 -47.11
C PRO A 8 18.87 11.86 -46.04
N LEU A 9 17.55 11.71 -45.91
CA LEU A 9 16.79 12.17 -44.76
C LEU A 9 17.36 11.52 -43.50
N PHE A 10 17.80 12.34 -42.55
CA PHE A 10 18.07 11.93 -41.18
C PHE A 10 16.74 11.56 -40.50
N PHE A 11 16.54 10.26 -40.27
CA PHE A 11 15.58 9.77 -39.28
C PHE A 11 16.20 9.96 -37.90
N VAL A 12 15.66 10.87 -37.11
CA VAL A 12 15.94 10.98 -35.68
C VAL A 12 15.10 9.91 -34.97
N LEU A 13 15.74 8.78 -34.64
CA LEU A 13 15.19 7.82 -33.69
C LEU A 13 15.24 8.46 -32.29
N PHE A 14 14.09 8.72 -31.68
CA PHE A 14 14.01 8.96 -30.25
C PHE A 14 14.24 7.62 -29.53
N ALA A 15 15.41 7.50 -28.91
CA ALA A 15 15.66 6.47 -27.90
C ALA A 15 15.06 6.96 -26.57
N SER A 16 13.88 6.48 -26.21
CA SER A 16 13.27 6.66 -24.89
C SER A 16 12.93 5.30 -24.30
N THR A 17 13.95 4.50 -24.05
CA THR A 17 13.82 3.20 -23.38
C THR A 17 15.14 2.94 -22.70
N LEU A 18 15.27 3.39 -21.45
CA LEU A 18 16.27 2.99 -20.43
C LEU A 18 16.23 4.01 -19.27
N ALA A 19 15.16 3.98 -18.48
CA ALA A 19 15.11 4.67 -17.18
C ALA A 19 14.29 3.91 -16.12
N SER A 20 13.41 3.00 -16.52
CA SER A 20 12.55 2.25 -15.58
C SER A 20 13.21 1.02 -14.93
N CYS A 21 14.46 0.68 -15.24
CA CYS A 21 15.11 -0.52 -14.68
C CYS A 21 16.11 -0.25 -13.53
N MET A 22 16.39 1.01 -13.17
CA MET A 22 17.39 1.29 -12.10
C MET A 22 16.80 1.65 -10.73
N PHE A 23 15.48 1.86 -10.60
CA PHE A 23 14.90 2.27 -9.32
C PHE A 23 14.35 1.13 -8.45
N PHE A 24 14.20 -0.08 -8.98
CA PHE A 24 13.68 -1.23 -8.22
C PHE A 24 14.72 -2.00 -7.40
N ARG A 25 16.02 -1.66 -7.51
CA ARG A 25 17.06 -2.29 -6.66
C ARG A 25 16.91 -1.95 -5.17
N SER A 26 16.33 -0.79 -4.84
CA SER A 26 16.19 -0.35 -3.46
C SER A 26 15.20 -1.19 -2.64
N LEU A 27 14.16 -1.77 -3.26
CA LEU A 27 13.16 -2.55 -2.52
C LEU A 27 13.63 -3.99 -2.26
N GLY A 28 14.38 -4.59 -3.19
CA GLY A 28 14.89 -5.96 -3.07
C GLY A 28 16.12 -6.12 -2.17
N GLU A 29 17.01 -5.13 -2.07
CA GLU A 29 18.21 -5.22 -1.22
C GLU A 29 17.90 -5.07 0.29
N LEU A 30 16.78 -4.42 0.66
CA LEU A 30 16.39 -4.17 2.06
C LEU A 30 15.69 -5.36 2.76
N SER A 31 15.22 -6.36 2.01
CA SER A 31 14.68 -7.62 2.57
C SER A 31 15.76 -8.47 3.25
N GLN A 32 17.02 -8.28 2.86
CA GLN A 32 18.16 -8.95 3.49
C GLN A 32 18.48 -8.38 4.89
N ASP A 33 18.43 -7.06 5.07
CA ASP A 33 18.74 -6.45 6.38
C ASP A 33 17.71 -6.80 7.48
N ALA A 34 16.45 -7.04 7.11
CA ALA A 34 15.42 -7.53 8.03
C ALA A 34 15.64 -8.99 8.47
N ARG A 35 16.41 -9.79 7.70
CA ARG A 35 16.80 -11.16 8.10
C ARG A 35 17.92 -11.15 9.11
N ASP A 36 18.89 -10.25 8.95
CA ASP A 36 20.10 -10.24 9.79
C ASP A 36 19.85 -9.52 11.13
N GLY A 37 18.94 -8.53 11.18
CA GLY A 37 18.65 -7.78 12.41
C GLY A 37 17.84 -8.52 13.49
N ARG A 38 17.26 -9.69 13.20
CA ARG A 38 16.35 -10.40 14.14
C ARG A 38 16.93 -11.67 14.76
N ALA A 39 18.14 -12.09 14.35
CA ALA A 39 18.79 -13.28 14.88
C ALA A 39 19.60 -13.06 16.17
N ASP A 40 19.88 -11.82 16.58
CA ASP A 40 20.84 -11.51 17.65
C ASP A 40 20.24 -10.95 18.96
N ALA A 41 18.93 -11.06 19.18
CA ALA A 41 18.27 -10.44 20.35
C ALA A 41 18.16 -11.32 21.62
N ASP A 42 19.05 -12.32 21.80
CA ASP A 42 19.21 -13.05 23.07
C ASP A 42 20.52 -12.65 23.77
N GLY A 43 20.55 -11.43 24.31
CA GLY A 43 21.71 -10.89 25.02
C GLY A 43 21.34 -9.83 26.05
N ARG A 44 20.99 -10.28 27.26
CA ARG A 44 20.83 -9.45 28.47
C ARG A 44 22.08 -8.60 28.76
N ALA A 45 21.88 -7.31 29.01
CA ALA A 45 22.60 -6.58 30.06
C ALA A 45 21.79 -5.34 30.51
N ASP A 46 21.64 -5.24 31.83
CA ASP A 46 21.06 -4.12 32.57
C ASP A 46 21.86 -2.82 32.38
N ALA A 47 21.16 -1.67 32.28
CA ALA A 47 21.64 -0.39 32.81
C ALA A 47 20.51 0.64 32.92
N ASP A 48 20.28 1.06 34.17
CA ASP A 48 19.59 2.28 34.59
C ASP A 48 19.96 3.52 33.75
N SER A 49 18.95 4.29 33.34
CA SER A 49 19.00 5.75 33.42
C SER A 49 17.63 6.37 33.10
N ARG A 50 16.91 6.72 34.17
CA ARG A 50 15.84 7.73 34.15
C ARG A 50 16.45 9.10 33.81
N ALA A 51 15.90 9.76 32.79
CA ALA A 51 15.92 11.21 32.67
C ALA A 51 14.58 11.66 32.08
N ASP A 52 13.77 12.26 32.93
CA ASP A 52 12.52 12.93 32.60
C ASP A 52 12.81 14.18 31.75
N ALA A 53 12.18 14.26 30.58
CA ALA A 53 12.05 15.50 29.82
C ALA A 53 10.66 15.52 29.17
N GLU A 54 9.66 15.94 29.95
CA GLU A 54 8.38 16.41 29.43
C GLU A 54 8.65 17.67 28.60
N ALA A 55 8.51 17.55 27.29
CA ALA A 55 8.37 18.70 26.40
C ALA A 55 6.88 18.86 26.08
N ASP A 56 6.31 19.95 26.59
CA ASP A 56 4.97 20.42 26.27
C ASP A 56 4.80 20.56 24.74
N ALA A 57 4.01 19.67 24.16
CA ALA A 57 3.51 19.84 22.81
C ALA A 57 2.38 20.89 22.81
N PRO A 58 2.39 21.87 21.90
CA PRO A 58 1.29 22.83 21.79
C PRO A 58 -0.01 22.12 21.37
N PRO A 59 -1.18 22.64 21.79
CA PRO A 59 -2.47 22.06 21.42
C PRO A 59 -2.65 22.11 19.90
N VAL A 60 -2.79 20.94 19.29
CA VAL A 60 -3.24 20.81 17.91
C VAL A 60 -4.75 21.06 17.92
N ASP A 61 -5.18 22.14 17.27
CA ASP A 61 -6.59 22.52 17.13
C ASP A 61 -7.30 21.45 16.28
N GLY A 62 -8.10 20.64 16.94
CA GLY A 62 -8.79 19.49 16.37
C GLY A 62 -10.00 19.92 15.54
N GLY A 63 -9.76 20.30 14.29
CA GLY A 63 -10.77 20.21 13.24
C GLY A 63 -10.99 18.74 12.86
N ALA A 64 -11.49 17.94 13.80
CA ALA A 64 -11.89 16.57 13.52
C ALA A 64 -13.17 16.62 12.67
N ASP A 65 -13.03 16.48 11.35
CA ASP A 65 -14.10 15.89 10.55
C ASP A 65 -14.52 14.63 11.27
N ALA A 66 -15.75 14.64 11.79
CA ALA A 66 -16.27 13.53 12.56
C ALA A 66 -16.01 12.25 11.74
N PRO A 67 -15.29 11.25 12.30
CA PRO A 67 -15.18 9.99 11.62
C PRO A 67 -16.62 9.55 11.33
N LEU A 68 -16.92 9.24 10.07
CA LEU A 68 -18.14 8.52 9.75
C LEU A 68 -18.14 7.33 10.71
N ALA A 69 -19.03 7.38 11.71
CA ALA A 69 -19.19 6.33 12.68
C ALA A 69 -19.86 5.18 11.92
N ILE A 70 -19.06 4.45 11.15
CA ILE A 70 -19.45 3.21 10.51
C ILE A 70 -19.44 2.20 11.65
N ASP A 71 -20.62 1.76 12.08
CA ASP A 71 -20.78 0.69 13.07
C ASP A 71 -19.96 -0.52 12.62
N SER A 72 -18.78 -0.66 13.23
CA SER A 72 -17.69 -1.54 12.77
C SER A 72 -17.76 -2.93 13.40
N ALA A 73 -18.94 -3.35 13.89
CA ALA A 73 -19.05 -4.59 14.65
C ALA A 73 -20.19 -5.48 14.13
N GLY A 74 -19.84 -6.45 13.27
CA GLY A 74 -20.33 -7.81 13.49
C GLY A 74 -21.62 -8.26 12.78
N SER A 75 -21.98 -7.74 11.62
CA SER A 75 -22.93 -8.46 10.77
C SER A 75 -22.49 -8.46 9.33
N ASP A 76 -22.47 -9.64 8.71
CA ASP A 76 -22.33 -9.90 7.26
C ASP A 76 -23.47 -9.27 6.42
N ALA A 77 -24.20 -8.30 6.99
CA ALA A 77 -25.19 -7.50 6.30
C ALA A 77 -24.47 -6.59 5.32
N HIS A 78 -24.92 -6.60 4.06
CA HIS A 78 -24.39 -5.78 2.99
C HIS A 78 -24.31 -4.32 3.43
N ARG A 79 -23.12 -3.74 3.29
CA ARG A 79 -22.93 -2.32 3.55
C ARG A 79 -23.38 -1.52 2.33
N PRO A 80 -24.02 -0.36 2.51
CA PRO A 80 -24.22 0.57 1.40
C PRO A 80 -22.86 0.94 0.80
N SER A 81 -22.76 0.95 -0.53
CA SER A 81 -21.57 1.42 -1.22
C SER A 81 -21.25 2.87 -0.78
N PRO A 82 -19.98 3.19 -0.44
CA PRO A 82 -19.57 4.54 -0.09
C PRO A 82 -19.55 5.47 -1.31
N CYS A 83 -19.61 4.93 -2.55
CA CYS A 83 -19.56 5.70 -3.78
C CYS A 83 -20.81 6.55 -4.07
N GLY A 84 -21.78 6.58 -3.15
CA GLY A 84 -22.87 7.55 -3.15
C GLY A 84 -22.45 8.98 -2.76
N ILE A 85 -21.24 9.15 -2.22
CA ILE A 85 -20.63 10.44 -1.87
C ILE A 85 -19.45 10.70 -2.80
N ALA A 86 -19.15 11.97 -3.06
CA ALA A 86 -18.02 12.35 -3.89
C ALA A 86 -16.69 12.09 -3.17
N HIS A 87 -15.80 11.34 -3.83
CA HIS A 87 -14.42 11.08 -3.41
C HIS A 87 -13.46 11.42 -4.55
N THR A 88 -12.16 11.49 -4.27
CA THR A 88 -11.14 11.62 -5.33
C THR A 88 -11.10 10.38 -6.22
N LEU A 89 -11.26 9.20 -5.62
CA LEU A 89 -11.51 7.92 -6.28
C LEU A 89 -12.46 7.08 -5.44
N CYS A 90 -13.37 6.35 -6.10
CA CYS A 90 -14.25 5.41 -5.43
C CYS A 90 -14.51 4.17 -6.29
N SER A 91 -14.43 2.98 -5.68
CA SER A 91 -14.66 1.71 -6.34
C SER A 91 -15.29 0.69 -5.41
N ASP A 92 -16.55 0.37 -5.65
CA ASP A 92 -17.29 -0.78 -5.10
C ASP A 92 -17.25 -2.00 -6.04
N PHE A 93 -16.61 -1.87 -7.21
CA PHE A 93 -16.44 -2.91 -8.23
C PHE A 93 -17.74 -3.51 -8.82
N ASP A 94 -18.90 -2.93 -8.49
CA ASP A 94 -20.21 -3.46 -8.84
C ASP A 94 -20.53 -3.37 -10.33
N VAL A 95 -19.88 -2.43 -11.03
CA VAL A 95 -20.03 -2.19 -12.47
C VAL A 95 -19.46 -3.34 -13.32
N GLY A 96 -18.66 -4.24 -12.73
CA GLY A 96 -18.09 -5.40 -13.44
C GLY A 96 -16.87 -5.07 -14.30
N ASP A 97 -16.25 -3.92 -14.08
CA ASP A 97 -14.97 -3.51 -14.67
C ASP A 97 -14.04 -3.05 -13.55
N ILE A 98 -12.86 -3.66 -13.46
CA ILE A 98 -11.84 -3.40 -12.44
C ILE A 98 -11.43 -1.91 -12.44
N LEU A 99 -11.47 -1.26 -13.60
CA LEU A 99 -11.00 0.12 -13.74
C LEU A 99 -12.12 1.17 -13.67
N ALA A 100 -13.40 0.76 -13.60
CA ALA A 100 -14.54 1.68 -13.64
C ALA A 100 -14.55 2.72 -12.51
N GLY A 101 -13.94 2.41 -11.36
CA GLY A 101 -13.81 3.33 -10.22
C GLY A 101 -12.77 4.45 -10.40
N GLY A 102 -12.20 4.58 -11.60
CA GLY A 102 -11.17 5.59 -11.89
C GLY A 102 -9.75 5.10 -11.61
N TRP A 103 -9.51 3.79 -11.59
CA TRP A 103 -8.16 3.23 -11.54
C TRP A 103 -7.47 3.39 -12.90
N ALA A 104 -6.15 3.59 -12.90
CA ALA A 104 -5.40 3.81 -14.13
C ALA A 104 -4.92 2.50 -14.78
N SER A 105 -4.54 1.52 -13.97
CA SER A 105 -3.96 0.28 -14.49
C SER A 105 -4.11 -0.89 -13.54
N VAL A 106 -3.98 -2.09 -14.12
CA VAL A 106 -3.77 -3.35 -13.40
C VAL A 106 -2.31 -3.75 -13.60
N ASP A 107 -1.57 -3.92 -12.51
CA ASP A 107 -0.25 -4.55 -12.53
C ASP A 107 -0.39 -5.99 -12.02
N HIS A 108 -0.25 -6.92 -12.95
CA HIS A 108 -0.41 -8.35 -12.71
C HIS A 108 0.83 -9.08 -13.18
N HIS A 109 1.40 -9.89 -12.28
CA HIS A 109 2.51 -10.76 -12.63
C HIS A 109 2.01 -11.91 -13.53
N PRO A 110 2.53 -12.06 -14.76
CA PRO A 110 1.90 -12.87 -15.81
C PRO A 110 1.75 -14.37 -15.50
N THR A 111 2.49 -14.88 -14.52
CA THR A 111 2.55 -16.30 -14.18
C THR A 111 2.36 -16.60 -12.69
N ILE A 112 2.16 -15.58 -11.85
CA ILE A 112 2.13 -15.76 -10.38
C ILE A 112 0.95 -14.99 -9.82
N GLY A 113 -0.06 -15.73 -9.37
CA GLY A 113 -1.26 -15.16 -8.76
C GLY A 113 -2.28 -14.67 -9.77
N SER A 114 -3.23 -13.87 -9.28
CA SER A 114 -4.30 -13.30 -10.10
C SER A 114 -4.86 -12.03 -9.45
N ILE A 115 -5.52 -11.22 -10.27
CA ILE A 115 -6.38 -10.13 -9.85
C ILE A 115 -7.63 -10.14 -10.74
N GLU A 116 -8.80 -10.31 -10.13
CA GLU A 116 -10.05 -10.53 -10.86
C GLU A 116 -11.27 -10.04 -10.07
N LEU A 117 -12.41 -9.88 -10.74
CA LEU A 117 -13.68 -9.61 -10.05
C LEU A 117 -14.40 -10.91 -9.72
N VAL A 118 -14.84 -11.04 -8.48
CA VAL A 118 -15.59 -12.20 -7.99
C VAL A 118 -16.98 -11.81 -7.52
N THR A 119 -17.94 -12.72 -7.66
CA THR A 119 -19.32 -12.56 -7.17
C THR A 119 -19.63 -13.46 -5.97
N ALA A 120 -18.68 -14.32 -5.58
CA ALA A 120 -18.86 -15.28 -4.50
C ALA A 120 -18.68 -14.66 -3.11
N ASN A 121 -17.95 -13.56 -3.02
CA ASN A 121 -17.66 -12.87 -1.77
C ASN A 121 -17.55 -11.37 -2.06
N PHE A 122 -18.44 -10.56 -1.48
CA PHE A 122 -18.49 -9.11 -1.64
C PHE A 122 -19.01 -8.45 -0.35
N ALA A 123 -18.59 -7.22 -0.09
CA ALA A 123 -19.09 -6.42 1.03
C ALA A 123 -20.33 -5.62 0.60
N SER A 124 -20.31 -5.12 -0.63
CA SER A 124 -21.44 -4.53 -1.37
C SER A 124 -21.73 -5.36 -2.63
N PRO A 125 -22.98 -5.79 -2.86
CA PRO A 125 -23.30 -6.60 -4.03
C PRO A 125 -23.26 -5.80 -5.33
N PRO A 126 -22.87 -6.42 -6.47
CA PRO A 126 -22.68 -7.86 -6.63
C PRO A 126 -21.23 -8.37 -6.66
N ARG A 127 -20.19 -7.52 -6.53
CA ARG A 127 -18.81 -7.95 -6.82
C ARG A 127 -17.79 -7.40 -5.83
N ALA A 128 -16.66 -8.08 -5.73
CA ALA A 128 -15.45 -7.55 -5.10
C ALA A 128 -14.23 -7.85 -5.98
N LEU A 129 -13.14 -7.14 -5.72
CA LEU A 129 -11.84 -7.40 -6.31
C LEU A 129 -11.12 -8.48 -5.52
N ARG A 130 -10.88 -9.64 -6.12
CA ARG A 130 -10.04 -10.69 -5.55
C ARG A 130 -8.61 -10.55 -6.03
N ALA A 131 -7.66 -10.55 -5.10
CA ALA A 131 -6.23 -10.69 -5.39
C ALA A 131 -5.70 -11.97 -4.74
N VAL A 132 -4.91 -12.74 -5.49
CA VAL A 132 -4.31 -14.00 -5.03
C VAL A 132 -2.81 -13.98 -5.28
N HIS A 133 -2.04 -14.40 -4.27
CA HIS A 133 -0.66 -14.85 -4.42
C HIS A 133 -0.55 -16.32 -4.05
N PRO A 134 0.03 -17.18 -4.90
CA PRO A 134 0.40 -18.53 -4.50
C PRO A 134 1.63 -18.49 -3.58
N ARG A 135 1.91 -19.63 -2.92
CA ARG A 135 3.18 -19.79 -2.19
C ARG A 135 4.35 -19.58 -3.15
N ARG A 136 5.35 -18.83 -2.70
CA ARG A 136 6.50 -18.43 -3.51
C ARG A 136 7.79 -18.53 -2.72
N ALA A 137 8.82 -19.06 -3.37
CA ALA A 137 10.17 -19.09 -2.81
C ALA A 137 10.85 -17.71 -2.90
N ALA A 138 11.83 -17.45 -2.03
CA ALA A 138 12.50 -16.17 -1.89
C ALA A 138 13.21 -15.66 -3.14
N ALA A 139 13.64 -16.57 -4.02
CA ALA A 139 14.38 -16.24 -5.23
C ALA A 139 13.52 -15.68 -6.38
N ALA A 140 12.19 -15.58 -6.21
CA ALA A 140 11.27 -15.22 -7.28
C ALA A 140 11.12 -13.71 -7.55
N GLY A 141 11.90 -12.86 -6.89
CA GLY A 141 11.89 -11.40 -7.11
C GLY A 141 10.66 -10.69 -6.53
N ASP A 142 10.27 -9.56 -7.11
CA ASP A 142 9.06 -8.82 -6.73
C ASP A 142 7.85 -9.31 -7.55
N VAL A 143 6.71 -9.52 -6.88
CA VAL A 143 5.47 -9.93 -7.55
C VAL A 143 4.34 -9.01 -7.09
N ARG A 144 3.65 -8.41 -8.07
CA ARG A 144 2.53 -7.49 -7.89
C ARG A 144 1.29 -8.06 -8.57
N ASN A 145 0.19 -8.10 -7.83
CA ASN A 145 -1.16 -8.34 -8.34
C ASN A 145 -2.03 -7.25 -7.72
N VAL A 146 -1.94 -6.05 -8.30
CA VAL A 146 -2.51 -4.82 -7.76
C VAL A 146 -3.20 -4.02 -8.85
N ILE A 147 -4.07 -3.11 -8.44
CA ILE A 147 -4.49 -1.98 -9.26
C ILE A 147 -3.88 -0.70 -8.72
N ASP A 148 -3.58 0.21 -9.64
CA ASP A 148 -2.80 1.41 -9.38
C ASP A 148 -3.54 2.66 -9.88
N GLN A 149 -3.44 3.74 -9.12
CA GLN A 149 -3.78 5.09 -9.56
C GLN A 149 -2.70 6.08 -9.10
N THR A 150 -2.34 7.03 -9.95
CA THR A 150 -1.36 8.08 -9.67
C THR A 150 -1.87 9.45 -10.07
N TRP A 151 -1.76 10.40 -9.14
CA TRP A 151 -2.10 11.80 -9.37
C TRP A 151 -0.84 12.66 -9.31
N SER A 152 -0.70 13.59 -10.24
CA SER A 152 0.36 14.62 -10.20
C SER A 152 -0.11 15.79 -9.33
N GLY A 153 0.77 16.29 -8.46
CA GLY A 153 0.44 17.41 -7.59
C GLY A 153 1.16 17.36 -6.25
N VAL A 154 1.14 18.49 -5.55
CA VAL A 154 1.67 18.61 -4.19
C VAL A 154 0.54 18.29 -3.21
N PHE A 155 0.33 17.01 -2.93
CA PHE A 155 -0.62 16.58 -1.91
C PHE A 155 0.04 16.63 -0.53
N THR A 156 -0.76 16.98 0.46
CA THR A 156 -0.41 17.09 1.87
C THR A 156 -0.95 15.91 2.68
N ARG A 157 -2.05 15.31 2.23
CA ARG A 157 -2.70 14.18 2.91
C ARG A 157 -3.31 13.22 1.90
N ALA A 158 -3.32 11.94 2.25
CA ALA A 158 -4.05 10.90 1.55
C ALA A 158 -4.81 10.07 2.59
N ARG A 159 -6.15 10.11 2.52
CA ARG A 159 -7.03 9.24 3.28
C ARG A 159 -7.56 8.16 2.37
N MET A 160 -7.52 6.92 2.84
CA MET A 160 -8.00 5.77 2.13
C MET A 160 -8.84 4.91 3.05
N GLU A 161 -9.98 4.47 2.56
CA GLU A 161 -10.81 3.46 3.23
C GLU A 161 -11.12 2.32 2.28
N LEU A 162 -11.26 1.11 2.83
CA LEU A 162 -11.64 -0.08 2.09
C LEU A 162 -12.17 -1.15 3.03
N ASP A 163 -12.97 -2.05 2.49
CA ASP A 163 -13.31 -3.30 3.16
C ASP A 163 -12.42 -4.43 2.64
N VAL A 164 -11.91 -5.25 3.55
CA VAL A 164 -10.97 -6.35 3.27
C VAL A 164 -11.51 -7.64 3.84
N TYR A 165 -11.55 -8.70 3.04
CA TYR A 165 -11.82 -10.05 3.48
C TYR A 165 -10.59 -10.91 3.27
N VAL A 166 -9.97 -11.39 4.36
CA VAL A 166 -8.83 -12.29 4.28
C VAL A 166 -9.34 -13.73 4.16
N THR A 167 -9.18 -14.31 2.96
CA THR A 167 -9.71 -15.65 2.64
C THR A 167 -8.82 -16.76 3.21
N ALA A 168 -7.51 -16.59 3.11
CA ALA A 168 -6.53 -17.51 3.64
C ALA A 168 -5.26 -16.77 4.02
N ARG A 169 -4.75 -17.04 5.22
CA ARG A 169 -3.44 -16.58 5.68
C ARG A 169 -2.41 -17.71 5.68
N PRO A 170 -1.11 -17.39 5.53
CA PRO A 170 -0.03 -18.26 6.03
C PRO A 170 -0.34 -18.86 7.40
N THR A 171 0.08 -20.11 7.60
CA THR A 171 0.22 -20.74 8.93
C THR A 171 1.69 -21.01 9.30
N ASP A 172 2.62 -20.60 8.44
CA ASP A 172 4.06 -20.88 8.58
C ASP A 172 4.76 -19.69 9.25
N ALA A 173 5.13 -19.84 10.53
CA ALA A 173 5.98 -18.91 11.25
C ALA A 173 7.33 -18.73 10.53
N GLY A 174 7.58 -17.54 9.99
CA GLY A 174 8.77 -17.23 9.18
C GLY A 174 8.45 -16.74 7.77
N SER A 175 7.19 -16.82 7.35
CA SER A 175 6.73 -16.19 6.12
C SER A 175 6.70 -14.66 6.27
N PHE A 176 7.31 -13.94 5.34
CA PHE A 176 7.31 -12.47 5.36
C PHE A 176 6.00 -11.90 4.82
N GLY A 177 5.65 -10.71 5.30
CA GLY A 177 4.36 -10.07 5.01
C GLY A 177 4.17 -9.75 3.53
N VAL A 178 2.93 -9.91 3.09
CA VAL A 178 2.48 -9.46 1.76
C VAL A 178 1.79 -8.11 1.94
N GLY A 179 2.25 -7.09 1.22
CA GLY A 179 1.64 -5.77 1.21
C GLY A 179 0.26 -5.80 0.57
N LEU A 180 -0.73 -5.24 1.25
CA LEU A 180 -2.12 -5.14 0.81
C LEU A 180 -2.42 -3.78 0.16
N VAL A 181 -2.00 -2.72 0.85
CA VAL A 181 -2.24 -1.33 0.48
C VAL A 181 -0.91 -0.61 0.47
N LEU A 182 -0.68 0.17 -0.58
CA LEU A 182 0.47 1.06 -0.70
C LEU A 182 -0.03 2.48 -0.96
N ILE A 183 0.45 3.44 -0.17
CA ILE A 183 0.27 4.87 -0.43
C ILE A 183 1.67 5.46 -0.55
N LEU A 184 2.03 5.97 -1.71
CA LEU A 184 3.37 6.47 -2.03
C LEU A 184 3.30 7.93 -2.49
N PHE A 185 3.92 8.82 -1.73
CA PHE A 185 4.31 10.17 -2.15
C PHE A 185 5.65 10.06 -2.88
N ARG A 186 5.65 10.41 -4.15
CA ARG A 186 6.82 10.27 -5.02
C ARG A 186 7.22 11.62 -5.59
N SER A 187 8.50 11.78 -5.85
CA SER A 187 9.07 12.93 -6.55
C SER A 187 10.31 12.50 -7.32
N ASP A 188 11.02 13.44 -7.95
CA ASP A 188 12.29 13.14 -8.63
C ASP A 188 13.41 12.72 -7.66
N SER A 189 13.30 13.04 -6.37
CA SER A 189 14.27 12.64 -5.34
C SER A 189 14.02 11.26 -4.74
N GLY A 190 12.90 10.62 -5.05
CA GLY A 190 12.55 9.30 -4.54
C GLY A 190 11.08 9.14 -4.14
N ASP A 191 10.79 7.97 -3.60
CA ASP A 191 9.47 7.55 -3.13
C ASP A 191 9.48 7.51 -1.59
N THR A 192 8.36 7.85 -0.99
CA THR A 192 8.15 7.84 0.46
C THR A 192 6.70 7.51 0.71
N GLY A 193 6.38 6.70 1.71
CA GLY A 193 5.00 6.31 1.89
C GLY A 193 4.82 5.21 2.90
N THR A 194 3.66 4.57 2.85
CA THR A 194 3.29 3.51 3.77
C THR A 194 2.82 2.27 3.03
N VAL A 195 3.07 1.12 3.67
CA VAL A 195 2.55 -0.18 3.25
C VAL A 195 1.85 -0.83 4.43
N LEU A 196 0.59 -1.22 4.25
CA LEU A 196 -0.09 -2.15 5.15
C LEU A 196 0.23 -3.58 4.71
N SER A 197 0.88 -4.34 5.58
CA SER A 197 1.25 -5.73 5.31
C SER A 197 0.42 -6.70 6.12
N ILE A 198 -0.05 -7.76 5.46
CA ILE A 198 -0.69 -8.91 6.09
C ILE A 198 0.38 -9.98 6.33
N SER A 199 0.54 -10.39 7.59
CA SER A 199 1.29 -11.58 7.96
C SER A 199 0.60 -12.28 9.14
N GLU A 200 0.87 -13.57 9.32
CA GLU A 200 0.38 -14.32 10.48
C GLU A 200 1.14 -13.95 11.76
N ALA A 201 2.47 -13.82 11.66
CA ALA A 201 3.32 -13.64 12.83
C ALA A 201 3.07 -12.28 13.49
N VAL A 202 3.15 -11.20 12.72
CA VAL A 202 2.82 -9.84 13.16
C VAL A 202 2.45 -9.01 11.93
N PRO A 203 1.17 -8.66 11.72
CA PRO A 203 0.82 -7.68 10.70
C PRO A 203 1.42 -6.34 11.10
N TYR A 204 1.86 -5.58 10.10
CA TYR A 204 2.56 -4.33 10.35
C TYR A 204 2.18 -3.28 9.32
N LEU A 205 2.26 -2.03 9.74
CA LEU A 205 2.41 -0.90 8.85
C LEU A 205 3.90 -0.57 8.75
N SER A 206 4.40 -0.33 7.55
CA SER A 206 5.69 0.32 7.38
C SER A 206 5.50 1.75 6.92
N VAL A 207 6.41 2.63 7.32
CA VAL A 207 6.57 3.95 6.73
C VAL A 207 8.01 4.08 6.27
N GLU A 208 8.20 4.42 5.00
CA GLU A 208 9.51 4.75 4.45
C GLU A 208 9.58 6.25 4.25
N SER A 209 10.38 6.96 5.05
CA SER A 209 10.60 8.40 4.96
C SER A 209 12.10 8.69 5.07
N THR A 210 12.61 9.64 4.27
CA THR A 210 14.03 10.08 4.33
C THR A 210 15.06 8.95 4.12
N GLY A 211 14.69 7.88 3.39
CA GLY A 211 15.56 6.73 3.14
C GLY A 211 15.67 5.74 4.31
N ALA A 212 14.91 5.95 5.38
CA ALA A 212 14.75 4.99 6.48
C ALA A 212 13.35 4.38 6.42
N ARG A 213 13.26 3.08 6.72
CA ARG A 213 11.99 2.37 6.84
C ARG A 213 11.75 1.99 8.30
N GLU A 214 10.63 2.46 8.82
CA GLU A 214 10.14 2.14 10.15
C GLU A 214 9.00 1.13 10.02
N TYR A 215 8.94 0.18 10.95
CA TYR A 215 7.91 -0.85 11.01
C TYR A 215 7.17 -0.72 12.35
N PHE A 216 5.85 -0.84 12.28
CA PHE A 216 5.00 -0.76 13.46
C PHE A 216 4.01 -1.89 13.44
N ASP A 217 3.96 -2.62 14.56
CA ASP A 217 2.97 -3.67 14.75
C ASP A 217 1.56 -3.06 14.75
N VAL A 218 0.64 -3.73 14.07
CA VAL A 218 -0.78 -3.38 14.06
C VAL A 218 -1.63 -4.59 14.44
N PRO A 219 -2.87 -4.40 14.92
CA PRO A 219 -3.78 -5.51 15.14
C PRO A 219 -3.98 -6.34 13.86
N PRO A 220 -4.07 -7.68 13.96
CA PRO A 220 -4.38 -8.50 12.81
C PRO A 220 -5.78 -8.21 12.31
N LEU A 221 -5.93 -8.16 10.98
CA LEU A 221 -7.25 -8.27 10.36
C LEU A 221 -7.87 -9.62 10.78
N PRO A 222 -9.20 -9.76 10.86
CA PRO A 222 -9.85 -11.05 11.06
C PRO A 222 -9.79 -11.93 9.79
N ASP A 223 -9.78 -13.25 9.96
CA ASP A 223 -9.94 -14.22 8.87
C ASP A 223 -11.42 -14.55 8.68
N GLY A 224 -11.81 -14.84 7.43
CA GLY A 224 -13.13 -15.38 7.14
C GLY A 224 -14.31 -14.42 7.39
N ARG A 225 -14.04 -13.12 7.52
CA ARG A 225 -15.06 -12.06 7.56
C ARG A 225 -14.51 -10.74 7.01
N TRP A 226 -15.41 -9.83 6.64
CA TRP A 226 -15.05 -8.48 6.23
C TRP A 226 -14.55 -7.66 7.42
N ALA A 227 -13.50 -6.88 7.15
CA ALA A 227 -12.89 -5.94 8.06
C ALA A 227 -12.80 -4.58 7.38
N HIS A 228 -13.18 -3.53 8.10
CA HIS A 228 -12.99 -2.17 7.61
C HIS A 228 -11.56 -1.71 7.87
N VAL A 229 -10.92 -1.13 6.88
CA VAL A 229 -9.59 -0.54 6.97
C VAL A 229 -9.69 0.94 6.59
N SER A 230 -9.19 1.80 7.46
CA SER A 230 -9.00 3.23 7.19
C SER A 230 -7.55 3.58 7.46
N LEU A 231 -6.89 4.23 6.51
CA LEU A 231 -5.53 4.74 6.60
C LEU A 231 -5.56 6.23 6.27
N ASP A 232 -4.92 7.02 7.11
CA ASP A 232 -4.84 8.47 6.93
C ASP A 232 -3.38 8.88 7.09
N PHE A 233 -2.74 9.14 5.95
CA PHE A 233 -1.34 9.49 5.84
C PHE A 233 -1.19 10.98 5.56
N SER A 234 -0.53 11.70 6.46
CA SER A 234 -0.12 13.09 6.28
C SER A 234 1.36 13.18 5.98
N ARG A 235 1.67 13.94 4.93
CA ARG A 235 3.03 14.32 4.56
C ARG A 235 3.73 15.10 5.68
N GLY A 236 2.97 15.71 6.59
CA GLY A 236 3.46 16.39 7.79
C GLY A 236 4.14 15.47 8.81
N GLY A 237 4.14 14.15 8.59
CA GLY A 237 4.83 13.20 9.46
C GLY A 237 3.89 12.43 10.39
N SER A 238 2.67 12.13 9.95
CA SER A 238 1.74 11.33 10.74
C SER A 238 1.01 10.31 9.89
N LEU A 239 0.77 9.13 10.47
CA LEU A 239 -0.08 8.08 9.94
C LEU A 239 -1.05 7.67 11.05
N SER A 240 -2.34 7.74 10.79
CA SER A 240 -3.35 7.13 11.65
C SER A 240 -4.06 6.00 10.91
N TYR A 241 -4.53 5.02 11.66
CA TYR A 241 -5.22 3.87 11.12
C TYR A 241 -6.42 3.47 11.97
N THR A 242 -7.41 2.86 11.33
CA THR A 242 -8.44 2.05 11.95
C THR A 242 -8.50 0.70 11.25
N LEU A 243 -8.29 -0.39 11.98
CA LEU A 243 -8.39 -1.77 11.48
C LEU A 243 -9.49 -2.48 12.27
N ASP A 244 -10.64 -2.68 11.63
CA ASP A 244 -11.82 -3.31 12.23
C ASP A 244 -12.23 -2.68 13.57
N GLY A 245 -12.29 -1.34 13.59
CA GLY A 245 -12.59 -0.54 14.78
C GLY A 245 -11.42 -0.34 15.75
N GLN A 246 -10.30 -1.04 15.58
CA GLN A 246 -9.09 -0.80 16.39
C GLN A 246 -8.29 0.36 15.81
N THR A 247 -8.08 1.40 16.61
CA THR A 247 -7.41 2.62 16.17
C THR A 247 -5.97 2.70 16.64
N GLY A 248 -5.10 3.31 15.84
CA GLY A 248 -3.74 3.67 16.26
C GLY A 248 -3.17 4.81 15.43
N SER A 249 -2.03 5.34 15.88
CA SER A 249 -1.30 6.38 15.15
C SER A 249 0.21 6.27 15.35
N ARG A 250 0.95 6.83 14.40
CA ARG A 250 2.42 6.92 14.40
C ARG A 250 2.84 8.26 13.83
N SER A 251 3.93 8.79 14.39
CA SER A 251 4.59 9.99 13.88
C SER A 251 5.94 9.61 13.30
N PHE A 252 6.37 10.32 12.27
CA PHE A 252 7.64 10.11 11.56
C PHE A 252 8.14 11.45 11.02
N ALA A 253 9.38 11.48 10.51
CA ALA A 253 9.94 12.70 9.93
C ALA A 253 9.10 13.17 8.73
N PRO A 254 8.79 14.48 8.60
CA PRO A 254 8.02 15.01 7.49
C PRO A 254 8.59 14.61 6.14
N VAL A 255 7.70 14.27 5.23
CA VAL A 255 8.05 13.83 3.89
C VAL A 255 8.34 15.06 3.04
N THR A 256 9.57 15.16 2.54
CA THR A 256 9.95 16.23 1.61
C THR A 256 9.72 15.76 0.18
N MET A 257 8.96 16.52 -0.61
CA MET A 257 8.80 16.27 -2.04
C MET A 257 9.66 17.23 -2.86
N ALA A 258 10.45 16.69 -3.77
CA ALA A 258 11.20 17.48 -4.75
C ALA A 258 10.33 17.80 -5.98
N ALA A 259 10.98 18.07 -7.13
CA ALA A 259 10.29 18.31 -8.40
C ALA A 259 9.44 17.11 -8.84
N ASN A 260 8.42 17.40 -9.66
CA ASN A 260 7.43 16.44 -10.18
C ASN A 260 6.75 15.57 -9.10
N PRO A 261 6.14 16.21 -8.08
CA PRO A 261 5.46 15.51 -7.00
C PRO A 261 4.23 14.78 -7.53
N ARG A 262 4.04 13.55 -7.03
CA ARG A 262 2.93 12.67 -7.38
C ARG A 262 2.55 11.82 -6.17
N VAL A 263 1.28 11.45 -6.06
CA VAL A 263 0.80 10.44 -5.10
C VAL A 263 0.34 9.24 -5.90
N SER A 264 0.78 8.04 -5.49
CA SER A 264 0.38 6.77 -6.06
C SER A 264 -0.28 5.92 -4.98
N ILE A 265 -1.43 5.35 -5.29
CA ILE A 265 -2.13 4.39 -4.43
C ILE A 265 -2.23 3.08 -5.18
N SER A 266 -1.87 2.00 -4.49
CA SER A 266 -2.01 0.63 -4.99
C SER A 266 -2.82 -0.19 -4.00
N ILE A 267 -3.73 -1.02 -4.50
CA ILE A 267 -4.40 -2.05 -3.70
C ILE A 267 -4.31 -3.41 -4.37
N GLY A 268 -4.26 -4.46 -3.58
CA GLY A 268 -4.17 -5.83 -4.04
C GLY A 268 -3.17 -6.59 -3.20
N LEU A 269 -2.25 -7.31 -3.83
CA LEU A 269 -1.17 -7.99 -3.13
C LEU A 269 0.19 -7.72 -3.75
N HIS A 270 1.15 -7.33 -2.92
CA HIS A 270 2.53 -7.05 -3.29
C HIS A 270 3.51 -7.83 -2.41
N SER A 271 4.40 -8.60 -3.03
CA SER A 271 5.47 -9.32 -2.34
C SER A 271 6.84 -8.76 -2.74
N PHE A 272 7.50 -8.06 -1.80
CA PHE A 272 8.71 -7.24 -1.98
C PHE A 272 10.04 -8.02 -1.88
N SER A 273 10.09 -9.26 -2.38
CA SER A 273 11.16 -10.27 -2.17
C SER A 273 11.07 -11.06 -0.85
N GLY A 274 11.52 -12.32 -0.90
CA GLY A 274 11.41 -13.27 0.22
C GLY A 274 10.36 -14.37 -0.01
N ASP A 275 10.43 -15.40 0.83
CA ASP A 275 9.45 -16.48 0.82
C ASP A 275 8.08 -15.86 1.16
N ALA A 276 7.17 -15.94 0.20
CA ALA A 276 5.83 -15.42 0.35
C ALA A 276 4.87 -16.60 0.53
N PRO A 277 4.01 -16.58 1.55
CA PRO A 277 3.03 -17.62 1.73
C PRO A 277 1.89 -17.45 0.73
N PRO A 278 1.09 -18.50 0.49
CA PRO A 278 -0.14 -18.34 -0.27
C PRO A 278 -1.07 -17.41 0.52
N VAL A 279 -1.61 -16.40 -0.14
CA VAL A 279 -2.57 -15.47 0.45
C VAL A 279 -3.60 -15.08 -0.61
N ALA A 280 -4.85 -14.97 -0.18
CA ALA A 280 -5.93 -14.49 -1.00
C ALA A 280 -6.77 -13.49 -0.19
N VAL A 281 -7.06 -12.36 -0.81
CA VAL A 281 -7.88 -11.29 -0.22
C VAL A 281 -8.95 -10.87 -1.22
N ASP A 282 -10.11 -10.49 -0.69
CA ASP A 282 -11.12 -9.78 -1.44
C ASP A 282 -11.19 -8.35 -0.91
N LEU A 283 -11.33 -7.39 -1.82
CA LEU A 283 -11.32 -5.95 -1.56
C LEU A 283 -12.56 -5.32 -2.14
N ASP A 284 -13.18 -4.43 -1.39
CA ASP A 284 -14.43 -3.79 -1.76
C ASP A 284 -14.55 -2.39 -1.11
N ASN A 285 -15.54 -1.60 -1.53
CA ASN A 285 -15.86 -0.29 -0.95
C ASN A 285 -14.64 0.65 -0.80
N VAL A 286 -13.81 0.72 -1.84
CA VAL A 286 -12.56 1.48 -1.79
C VAL A 286 -12.87 2.95 -2.02
N THR A 287 -12.41 3.81 -1.11
CA THR A 287 -12.43 5.26 -1.26
C THR A 287 -11.04 5.84 -1.08
N VAL A 288 -10.78 6.92 -1.80
CA VAL A 288 -9.57 7.73 -1.65
C VAL A 288 -9.97 9.20 -1.67
N ASP A 289 -9.45 9.94 -0.70
CA ASP A 289 -9.54 11.39 -0.63
C ASP A 289 -8.13 11.98 -0.51
N LEU A 290 -7.85 12.97 -1.36
CA LEU A 290 -6.57 13.67 -1.41
C LEU A 290 -6.76 15.16 -1.08
N GLU A 291 -5.84 15.71 -0.28
CA GLU A 291 -5.78 17.15 0.06
C GLU A 291 -4.47 17.78 -0.40
#